data_AF-A0A450ULU7-F1
#
_entry.id   AF-A0A450ULU7-F1
#
_cell.length_a   1.000
_cell.length_b   1.000
_cell.length_c   1.000
_cell.angle_alpha   90.00
_cell.angle_beta   90.00
_cell.angle_gamma   90.00
#
_symmetry.space_group_name_H-M   'P 1'
#
loop_
_entity.id
_entity.type
_entity.pdbx_description
1 polymer ?
#
loop_
_entity_poly.entity_id
_entity_poly.type
_entity_poly.pdbx_seq_one_letter_code
_entity_poly.pdbx_strand_id
1 'polypeptide(L)'
;MAIKVFVSHAAADDMLASALVDLLMTSLSLDEENIRCTSVPGHKLPVGSESATIIREELGESAVVIGLITKNAISSGWVLFELGATWGAKKS
;
A
#
# COMPACT_ATOMS: atom_id res chain seq x y z
N MET A 1 -13.43 0.39 -9.14
CA MET A 1 -13.03 -0.98 -8.75
C MET A 1 -12.36 -0.87 -7.39
N ALA A 2 -12.68 -1.76 -6.45
CA ALA A 2 -12.20 -1.64 -5.08
C ALA A 2 -10.81 -2.28 -4.94
N ILE A 3 -9.83 -1.51 -4.46
CA ILE A 3 -8.56 -2.05 -3.99
C ILE A 3 -8.88 -3.03 -2.87
N LYS A 4 -8.34 -4.26 -2.94
CA LYS A 4 -8.54 -5.28 -1.89
C LYS A 4 -7.36 -5.30 -0.93
N VAL A 5 -6.14 -5.22 -1.45
CA VAL A 5 -4.92 -5.26 -0.65
C VAL A 5 -4.12 -3.98 -0.86
N PHE A 6 -3.78 -3.30 0.23
CA PHE A 6 -2.88 -2.17 0.23
C PHE A 6 -1.54 -2.57 0.85
N VAL A 7 -0.43 -2.37 0.14
CA VAL A 7 0.92 -2.69 0.63
C VAL A 7 1.67 -1.40 0.93
N SER A 8 1.86 -1.10 2.22
CA SER A 8 2.64 0.05 2.70
C SER A 8 4.08 -0.39 2.99
N HIS A 9 5.05 0.29 2.38
CA HIS A 9 6.48 -0.01 2.54
C HIS A 9 7.33 1.23 2.20
N ALA A 10 8.59 1.24 2.61
CA ALA A 10 9.51 2.30 2.21
C ALA A 10 9.99 2.07 0.78
N ALA A 11 10.12 3.14 -0.02
CA ALA A 11 10.59 3.04 -1.40
C ALA A 11 11.96 2.33 -1.55
N ALA A 12 12.81 2.36 -0.52
CA ALA A 12 14.09 1.64 -0.50
C ALA A 12 13.94 0.11 -0.41
N ASP A 13 12.75 -0.40 -0.07
CA ASP A 13 12.41 -1.82 0.07
C ASP A 13 11.60 -2.34 -1.13
N ASP A 14 11.67 -1.67 -2.30
CA ASP A 14 10.86 -1.97 -3.48
C ASP A 14 10.99 -3.43 -3.95
N MET A 15 12.19 -4.00 -3.90
CA MET A 15 12.40 -5.42 -4.25
C MET A 15 11.63 -6.37 -3.33
N LEU A 16 11.55 -6.06 -2.02
CA LEU A 16 10.79 -6.85 -1.06
C LEU A 16 9.29 -6.70 -1.29
N ALA A 17 8.83 -5.47 -1.57
CA ALA A 17 7.44 -5.19 -1.88
C ALA A 17 6.99 -5.90 -3.16
N SER A 18 7.80 -5.86 -4.21
CA SER A 18 7.53 -6.54 -5.48
C SER A 18 7.43 -8.06 -5.30
N ALA A 19 8.38 -8.68 -4.58
CA ALA A 19 8.32 -10.11 -4.29
C ALA A 19 7.07 -10.52 -3.48
N LEU A 20 6.61 -9.67 -2.56
CA LEU A 20 5.35 -9.90 -1.85
C LEU A 20 4.15 -9.78 -2.79
N VAL A 21 4.10 -8.76 -3.64
CA VAL A 21 3.01 -8.56 -4.61
C VAL A 21 2.92 -9.75 -5.56
N ASP A 22 4.06 -10.19 -6.11
CA ASP A 22 4.13 -11.36 -6.99
C ASP A 22 3.60 -12.61 -6.29
N LEU A 23 3.98 -12.83 -5.02
CA LEU A 23 3.47 -13.93 -4.21
C LEU A 23 1.95 -13.84 -4.05
N LEU A 24 1.41 -12.67 -3.70
CA LEU A 24 -0.03 -12.48 -3.50
C LEU A 24 -0.82 -12.73 -4.79
N MET A 25 -0.34 -12.21 -5.91
CA MET A 25 -0.99 -12.40 -7.21
C MET A 25 -0.98 -13.88 -7.62
N THR A 26 0.18 -14.54 -7.50
CA THR A 26 0.34 -15.94 -7.94
C THR A 26 -0.33 -16.96 -7.01
N SER A 27 -0.38 -16.70 -5.70
CA SER A 27 -0.95 -17.65 -4.73
C SER A 27 -2.43 -17.45 -4.46
N LEU A 28 -2.96 -16.23 -4.62
CA LEU A 28 -4.34 -15.88 -4.26
C LEU A 28 -5.22 -15.54 -5.47
N SER A 29 -4.71 -15.68 -6.71
CA SER A 29 -5.42 -15.30 -7.94
C SER A 29 -5.95 -13.86 -7.88
N LEU A 30 -5.12 -12.94 -7.39
CA LEU A 30 -5.42 -11.50 -7.35
C LEU A 30 -4.87 -10.84 -8.62
N ASP A 31 -5.70 -10.04 -9.27
CA ASP A 31 -5.29 -9.20 -10.39
C ASP A 31 -4.57 -7.93 -9.91
N GLU A 32 -3.76 -7.30 -10.76
CA GLU A 32 -3.01 -6.06 -10.42
C GLU A 32 -3.93 -4.96 -9.88
N GLU A 33 -5.11 -4.83 -10.46
CA GLU A 33 -6.13 -3.85 -10.06
C GLU A 33 -6.72 -4.11 -8.65
N ASN A 34 -6.48 -5.28 -8.06
CA ASN A 34 -6.87 -5.59 -6.68
C ASN A 34 -5.81 -5.18 -5.65
N ILE A 35 -4.59 -4.83 -6.08
CA ILE A 35 -3.46 -4.53 -5.21
C ILE A 35 -3.02 -3.09 -5.44
N ARG A 36 -2.91 -2.33 -4.35
CA ARG A 36 -2.24 -1.03 -4.36
C ARG A 36 -0.86 -1.15 -3.75
N CYS A 37 0.17 -0.89 -4.56
CA CYS A 37 1.55 -0.72 -4.12
C CYS A 37 2.19 0.42 -4.94
N THR A 38 2.49 1.55 -4.29
CA THR A 38 2.86 2.80 -4.98
C THR A 38 4.31 2.86 -5.47
N SER A 39 5.16 1.92 -5.05
CA SER A 39 6.52 1.78 -5.60
C SER A 39 6.54 1.04 -6.93
N VAL A 40 5.52 0.22 -7.20
CA VAL A 40 5.40 -0.51 -8.46
C VAL A 40 5.01 0.47 -9.57
N PRO A 41 5.78 0.57 -10.68
CA PRO A 41 5.46 1.44 -11.80
C PRO A 41 4.07 1.10 -12.37
N GLY A 42 3.17 2.08 -12.43
CA GLY A 42 1.77 1.90 -12.87
C GLY A 42 0.73 2.41 -11.87
N HIS A 43 1.12 2.62 -10.61
CA HIS A 43 0.24 3.08 -9.52
C HIS A 43 0.53 4.51 -9.04
N LYS A 44 1.20 5.33 -9.87
CA LYS A 44 1.53 6.72 -9.49
C LYS A 44 0.25 7.54 -9.38
N LEU A 45 0.18 8.37 -8.34
CA LEU A 45 -0.92 9.29 -8.12
C LEU A 45 -1.04 10.28 -9.29
N PRO A 46 -2.26 10.67 -9.68
CA PRO A 46 -2.48 11.69 -10.70
C PRO A 46 -1.71 12.98 -10.37
N VAL A 47 -1.04 13.56 -11.37
CA VAL A 47 -0.35 14.84 -11.18
C VAL A 47 -1.38 15.91 -10.81
N GLY A 48 -1.24 16.52 -9.63
CA GLY A 48 -2.14 17.56 -9.12
C GLY A 48 -3.24 17.08 -8.15
N SER A 49 -3.30 15.79 -7.82
CA SER A 49 -4.20 15.28 -6.77
C SER A 49 -3.62 15.50 -5.37
N GLU A 50 -4.49 15.70 -4.36
CA GLU A 50 -4.09 15.63 -2.96
C GLU A 50 -3.76 14.18 -2.59
N SER A 51 -2.49 13.82 -2.71
CA SER A 51 -1.96 12.46 -2.47
C SER A 51 -2.43 11.83 -1.16
N ALA A 52 -2.50 12.64 -0.10
CA ALA A 52 -2.94 12.19 1.21
C ALA A 52 -4.43 11.80 1.24
N THR A 53 -5.27 12.49 0.45
CA THR A 53 -6.71 12.23 0.37
C THR A 53 -6.97 10.93 -0.36
N ILE A 54 -6.36 10.72 -1.54
CA ILE A 54 -6.48 9.46 -2.28
C ILE A 54 -5.96 8.29 -1.44
N ILE A 55 -4.77 8.42 -0.84
CA ILE A 55 -4.20 7.33 -0.04
C ILE A 55 -5.09 7.02 1.18
N ARG A 56 -5.68 8.03 1.82
CA ARG A 56 -6.64 7.80 2.91
C ARG A 56 -7.90 7.07 2.44
N GLU A 57 -8.43 7.42 1.27
CA GLU A 57 -9.58 6.74 0.67
C GLU A 57 -9.25 5.28 0.33
N GLU A 58 -8.14 5.03 -0.34
CA GLU A 58 -7.70 3.67 -0.71
C GLU A 58 -7.37 2.81 0.52
N LEU A 59 -6.74 3.41 1.54
CA LEU A 59 -6.56 2.78 2.85
C LEU A 59 -7.91 2.50 3.52
N GLY A 60 -8.94 3.30 3.28
CA GLY A 60 -10.31 3.12 3.77
C GLY A 60 -11.08 2.04 3.01
N GLU A 61 -10.87 1.89 1.71
CA GLU A 61 -11.57 0.94 0.86
C GLU A 61 -10.95 -0.46 0.84
N SER A 62 -9.64 -0.57 1.13
CA SER A 62 -8.92 -1.85 1.16
C SER A 62 -9.51 -2.87 2.14
N ALA A 63 -9.62 -4.13 1.74
CA ALA A 63 -10.01 -5.20 2.67
C ALA A 63 -8.88 -5.50 3.68
N VAL A 64 -7.63 -5.44 3.23
CA VAL A 64 -6.43 -5.71 4.03
C VAL A 64 -5.36 -4.67 3.75
N VAL A 65 -4.67 -4.24 4.81
CA VAL A 65 -3.44 -3.42 4.71
C VAL A 65 -2.27 -4.25 5.24
N ILE A 66 -1.20 -4.35 4.45
CA ILE A 66 0.04 -5.05 4.79
C ILE A 66 1.16 -4.03 4.90
N GLY A 67 1.74 -3.90 6.09
CA GLY A 67 2.91 -3.05 6.34
C GLY A 67 4.21 -3.86 6.32
N LEU A 68 5.17 -3.50 5.46
CA LEU A 68 6.52 -4.08 5.49
C LEU A 68 7.39 -3.32 6.48
N ILE A 69 7.58 -3.87 7.68
CA ILE A 69 8.29 -3.20 8.78
C ILE A 69 9.79 -3.50 8.72
N THR A 70 10.51 -2.69 7.96
CA THR A 70 11.99 -2.67 7.91
C THR A 70 12.55 -1.45 8.66
N LYS A 71 13.88 -1.33 8.74
CA LYS A 71 14.53 -0.08 9.24
C LYS A 71 14.19 1.13 8.38
N ASN A 72 14.08 0.93 7.06
CA ASN A 72 13.72 2.00 6.12
C ASN A 72 12.27 2.44 6.32
N ALA A 73 11.35 1.48 6.56
CA ALA A 73 9.95 1.75 6.87
C ALA A 73 9.76 2.54 8.16
N ILE A 74 10.46 2.17 9.23
CA ILE A 74 10.40 2.89 10.51
C ILE A 74 10.95 4.32 10.37
N SER A 75 11.93 4.53 9.50
CA SER A 75 12.50 5.87 9.23
C SER A 75 11.66 6.68 8.23
N SER A 76 10.64 6.07 7.62
CA SER A 76 9.77 6.70 6.64
C SER A 76 8.53 7.27 7.32
N GLY A 77 8.47 8.60 7.42
CA GLY A 77 7.29 9.29 7.94
C GLY A 77 6.01 8.97 7.16
N TRP A 78 6.13 8.66 5.87
CA TRP A 78 5.01 8.30 5.02
C TRP A 78 4.43 6.92 5.37
N VAL A 79 5.29 5.91 5.54
CA VAL A 79 4.85 4.57 5.94
C VAL A 79 4.20 4.59 7.32
N LEU A 80 4.80 5.30 8.27
CA LEU A 80 4.21 5.47 9.60
C LEU A 80 2.86 6.20 9.54
N PHE A 81 2.72 7.20 8.67
CA PHE A 81 1.45 7.89 8.44
C PHE A 81 0.36 6.95 7.91
N GLU A 82 0.66 6.13 6.89
CA GLU A 82 -0.30 5.16 6.31
C GLU A 82 -0.73 4.10 7.34
N LEU A 83 0.22 3.53 8.08
CA LEU A 83 -0.07 2.54 9.12
C LEU A 83 -0.84 3.14 10.30
N GLY A 84 -0.49 4.36 10.71
CA GLY A 84 -1.22 5.10 11.74
C GLY A 84 -2.65 5.43 11.32
N ALA A 85 -2.85 5.87 10.08
CA ALA A 85 -4.18 6.11 9.51
C ALA A 85 -5.02 4.82 9.47
N THR A 86 -4.39 3.69 9.09
CA THR A 86 -5.03 2.36 9.09
C THR A 86 -5.47 1.95 10.48
N TRP A 87 -4.59 2.07 11.48
CA TRP A 87 -4.93 1.79 12.88
C TRP A 87 -6.09 2.67 13.35
N GLY A 88 -6.02 3.98 13.09
CA GLY A 88 -7.03 4.95 13.50
C GLY A 88 -8.40 4.71 12.85
N ALA A 89 -8.45 4.07 11.69
CA ALA A 89 -9.69 3.76 10.97
C ALA A 89 -10.55 2.66 11.62
N LYS A 90 -10.04 1.95 12.65
CA LYS A 90 -10.75 0.87 13.36
C LYS A 90 -11.40 -0.17 12.43
N LYS A 91 -10.70 -0.56 11.37
CA LYS A 91 -11.15 -1.67 10.52
C LYS A 91 -11.26 -2.94 11.36
N SER A 92 -12.45 -3.54 11.37
CA SER A 92 -12.81 -4.76 12.12
C SER A 92 -12.93 -5.94 11.17
#